data_AF-A0A2W6CPS9-F1
#
_entry.id   AF-A0A2W6CPS9-F1
#
_cell.length_a   1.000
_cell.length_b   1.000
_cell.length_c   1.000
_cell.angle_alpha   90.00
_cell.angle_beta   90.00
_cell.angle_gamma   90.00
#
_symmetry.space_group_name_H-M   'P 1'
#
loop_
_entity.id
_entity.type
_entity.pdbx_description
1 polymer ?
#
loop_
_entity_poly.entity_id
_entity_poly.type
_entity_poly.pdbx_seq_one_letter_code
_entity_poly.pdbx_strand_id
1 'polypeptide(L)' 'LDPAVAAGGDSGVPVALGGEGPVAAAFATLAERLVTEIIPLVEMTGCTARLLGRVEAALDGNAPIEDG' A
#
# COMPACT_ATOMS: atom_id res chain seq x y z
N LEU A 1 -16.56 4.92 22.98
CA LEU A 1 -15.38 4.20 22.44
C LEU A 1 -15.00 3.12 23.45
N ASP A 2 -14.45 1.99 23.01
CA ASP A 2 -13.93 0.98 23.94
C ASP A 2 -12.79 1.57 24.81
N PRO A 3 -12.71 1.26 26.12
CA PRO A 3 -11.70 1.84 27.01
C PRO A 3 -10.25 1.62 26.56
N ALA A 4 -9.92 0.47 25.98
CA ALA A 4 -8.57 0.18 25.52
C ALA A 4 -8.19 1.05 24.30
N VAL A 5 -9.17 1.41 23.47
CA VAL A 5 -8.97 2.33 22.35
C VAL A 5 -8.69 3.74 22.84
N ALA A 6 -9.50 4.23 23.79
CA ALA A 6 -9.33 5.56 24.36
C ALA A 6 -7.96 5.69 25.06
N ALA A 7 -7.63 4.74 25.95
CA ALA A 7 -6.37 4.73 26.66
C ALA A 7 -5.15 4.61 25.72
N GLY A 8 -5.23 3.77 24.68
CA GLY A 8 -4.18 3.66 23.68
C GLY A 8 -3.98 4.95 22.86
N GLY A 9 -5.07 5.65 22.54
CA GLY A 9 -5.03 6.96 21.90
C GLY A 9 -4.37 8.02 22.78
N ASP A 10 -4.80 8.12 24.05
CA ASP A 10 -4.28 9.10 25.01
C ASP A 10 -2.80 8.86 25.35
N SER A 11 -2.37 7.59 25.41
CA SER A 11 -0.98 7.21 25.70
C SER A 11 -0.06 7.23 24.47
N GLY A 12 -0.61 7.36 23.25
CA GLY A 12 0.15 7.22 22.02
C GLY A 12 0.65 5.79 21.74
N VAL A 13 0.06 4.79 22.40
CA VAL A 13 0.32 3.35 22.19
C VAL A 13 -0.98 2.69 21.74
N PRO A 14 -1.34 2.76 20.45
CA PRO A 14 -2.62 2.25 19.97
C PRO A 14 -2.78 0.76 20.23
N VAL A 15 -3.95 0.35 20.71
CA VAL A 15 -4.29 -1.07 20.97
C VAL A 15 -4.14 -1.96 19.72
N ALA A 16 -4.22 -1.37 18.52
CA ALA A 16 -4.05 -2.08 17.25
C ALA A 16 -2.60 -2.53 16.94
N LEU A 17 -1.57 -1.96 17.60
CA LEU A 17 -0.15 -2.21 17.26
C LEU A 17 0.55 -3.21 18.20
N GLY A 18 -0.19 -3.90 19.06
CA GLY A 18 0.39 -4.84 20.02
C GLY A 18 -0.43 -5.03 21.30
N GLY A 19 -1.67 -4.55 21.32
CA GLY A 19 -2.60 -4.84 22.41
C GLY A 19 -3.13 -6.26 22.36
N GLU A 20 -3.75 -6.69 23.45
CA GLU A 20 -4.39 -8.00 23.58
C GLU A 20 -5.92 -7.85 23.73
N GLY A 21 -6.63 -8.96 23.53
CA GLY A 21 -8.05 -9.04 23.77
C GLY A 21 -8.94 -8.72 22.56
N PRO A 22 -10.27 -8.69 22.76
CA PRO A 22 -11.26 -8.70 21.67
C PRO A 22 -11.13 -7.52 20.71
N VAL A 23 -10.75 -6.35 21.22
CA VAL A 23 -10.63 -5.13 20.42
C VAL A 23 -9.40 -5.16 19.53
N ALA A 24 -8.25 -5.59 20.07
CA ALA A 24 -7.04 -5.80 19.29
C ALA A 24 -7.29 -6.83 18.16
N ALA A 25 -7.96 -7.93 18.49
CA ALA A 25 -8.35 -8.94 17.51
C ALA A 25 -9.32 -8.40 16.45
N ALA A 26 -10.25 -7.50 16.81
CA ALA A 26 -11.15 -6.86 15.87
C ALA A 26 -10.40 -5.96 14.87
N PHE A 27 -9.41 -5.19 15.33
CA PHE A 27 -8.56 -4.39 14.45
C PHE A 27 -7.75 -5.27 13.50
N ALA A 28 -7.15 -6.36 13.99
CA ALA A 28 -6.42 -7.31 13.15
C ALA A 28 -7.33 -7.95 12.10
N THR A 29 -8.52 -8.37 12.49
CA THR A 29 -9.53 -8.95 11.58
C THR A 29 -9.95 -7.94 10.50
N LEU A 30 -10.14 -6.66 10.88
CA LEU A 30 -10.51 -5.61 9.94
C LEU A 30 -9.37 -5.35 8.93
N ALA A 31 -8.13 -5.28 9.40
CA ALA A 31 -6.96 -5.12 8.52
C ALA A 31 -6.83 -6.29 7.52
N GLU A 32 -6.98 -7.53 8.00
CA GLU A 32 -6.95 -8.72 7.16
C GLU A 32 -8.01 -8.68 6.06
N ARG A 33 -9.27 -8.38 6.42
CA ARG A 33 -10.36 -8.28 5.44
C ARG A 33 -10.16 -7.13 4.45
N LEU A 34 -9.58 -6.02 4.87
CA LEU A 34 -9.28 -4.91 3.98
C LEU A 34 -8.29 -5.33 2.88
N VAL A 35 -7.21 -6.00 3.25
CA VAL A 35 -6.13 -6.35 2.29
C VAL A 35 -6.47 -7.57 1.43
N THR A 36 -7.33 -8.46 1.92
CA THR A 36 -7.67 -9.72 1.21
C THR A 36 -8.99 -9.68 0.47
N GLU A 37 -10.02 -9.01 0.99
CA GLU A 37 -11.39 -9.08 0.46
C GLU A 37 -11.86 -7.76 -0.15
N ILE A 38 -11.65 -6.65 0.55
CA ILE A 38 -12.35 -5.38 0.26
C ILE A 38 -11.54 -4.50 -0.69
N ILE A 39 -10.24 -4.38 -0.45
CA ILE A 39 -9.30 -3.57 -1.22
C ILE A 39 -8.16 -4.49 -1.66
N PRO A 40 -8.43 -5.45 -2.56
CA PRO A 40 -7.41 -6.40 -3.00
C PRO A 40 -6.21 -5.63 -3.54
N LEU A 41 -5.01 -5.94 -3.04
CA LEU A 41 -3.78 -5.32 -3.52
C LEU A 41 -3.60 -5.66 -4.99
N VAL A 42 -3.85 -4.67 -5.85
CA VAL A 42 -3.48 -4.73 -7.25
C VAL A 42 -1.99 -4.41 -7.36
N GLU A 43 -1.24 -5.33 -7.95
CA GLU A 43 0.15 -5.14 -8.33
C GLU A 43 0.27 -3.97 -9.31
N MET A 44 0.61 -2.79 -8.80
CA MET A 44 0.78 -1.56 -9.57
C MET A 44 2.07 -1.56 -10.41
N THR A 45 2.86 -2.63 -10.36
CA THR A 45 4.05 -2.85 -11.17
C THR A 45 3.73 -2.81 -12.67
N GLY A 46 2.55 -3.27 -13.09
CA GLY A 46 2.17 -3.34 -14.51
C GLY A 46 2.01 -1.97 -15.21
N CYS A 47 1.49 -0.95 -14.52
CA CYS A 47 1.29 0.38 -15.12
C CYS A 47 2.62 1.11 -15.31
N THR A 48 3.50 1.04 -14.31
CA THR A 48 4.83 1.67 -14.38
C THR A 48 5.76 0.91 -15.33
N ALA A 49 5.69 -0.43 -15.37
CA ALA A 49 6.46 -1.24 -16.33
C ALA A 49 6.10 -0.93 -17.79
N ARG A 50 4.81 -0.72 -18.09
CA ARG A 50 4.38 -0.29 -19.44
C ARG A 50 4.86 1.10 -19.82
N LEU A 51 4.97 2.02 -18.86
CA LEU A 51 5.55 3.34 -19.09
C LEU A 51 7.05 3.25 -19.36
N LEU A 52 7.78 2.43 -18.57
CA LEU A 52 9.22 2.20 -18.76
C LEU A 52 9.51 1.63 -20.15
N GLY A 53 8.77 0.62 -20.60
CA GLY A 53 8.94 0.03 -21.93
C GLY A 53 8.67 1.02 -23.08
N ARG A 54 7.80 2.02 -22.88
CA ARG A 54 7.59 3.10 -23.88
C ARG A 54 8.75 4.09 -23.93
N VAL A 55 9.36 4.36 -22.77
CA VAL A 55 10.55 5.22 -22.69
C VAL A 55 11.71 4.52 -23.37
N GLU A 56 11.98 3.26 -23.05
CA GLU A 56 13.03 2.45 -23.70
C GLU A 56 12.87 2.43 -25.23
N ALA A 57 11.67 2.15 -25.74
CA ALA A 57 11.40 2.17 -27.18
C ALA A 57 11.62 3.54 -27.84
N ALA A 58 11.40 4.64 -27.11
CA ALA A 58 11.65 5.99 -27.61
C ALA A 58 13.15 6.33 -27.64
N LEU A 59 13.94 5.83 -26.68
CA LEU A 59 15.40 5.98 -26.69
C LEU A 59 16.05 5.14 -27.80
N ASP A 60 15.56 3.92 -28.02
CA ASP A 60 16.05 3.06 -29.11
C ASP A 60 15.75 3.65 -30.50
N GLY A 61 14.65 4.40 -30.63
CA GLY A 61 14.28 5.13 -31.85
C GLY A 61 15.03 6.45 -32.05
N ASN A 62 15.82 6.91 -31.08
CA ASN A 62 16.57 8.18 -31.12
C ASN A 62 18.08 7.94 -31.30
N ALA A 63 18.47 7.14 -32.31
CA ALA A 63 19.82 7.25 -32.86
C ALA A 63 20.07 8.73 -33.23
N PRO A 64 21.29 9.28 -33.03
CA PRO A 64 21.53 10.70 -33.20
C PRO A 64 21.05 11.15 -34.59
N ILE A 65 20.26 12.22 -34.62
CA ILE A 65 19.94 12.95 -35.85
C ILE A 65 21.27 13.38 -36.48
N GLU A 66 21.73 12.65 -37.50
CA GLU A 66 22.77 13.12 -38.40
C GLU A 66 22.15 14.20 -39.29
N ASP A 67 22.50 15.46 -38.99
CA ASP A 67 22.19 16.63 -39.81
C ASP A 67 22.66 16.39 -41.25
N GLY A 68 21.72 16.49 -42.20
CA GLY A 68 21.96 16.61 -43.63
C GLY A 68 21.22 17.82 -44.18
#